data_AF-A0A9E5GVQ9-F1
#
_entry.id   AF-A0A9E5GVQ9-F1
#
_cell.length_a   1.000
_cell.length_b   1.000
_cell.length_c   1.000
_cell.angle_alpha   90.00
_cell.angle_beta   90.00
_cell.angle_gamma   90.00
#
_symmetry.space_group_name_H-M   'P 1'
#
loop_
_entity.id
_entity.type
_entity.pdbx_description
1 polymer ?
#
loop_
_entity_poly.entity_id
_entity_poly.type
_entity_poly.pdbx_seq_one_letter_code
_entity_poly.pdbx_strand_id
1 'polypeptide(L)'
;MTITDQEQNKVALMYGALWACLILVCIPSISFAIVASVLFLILIITAYIVKRKSEDSNFIHNHMQYIIKTVWFSIFIFPVVTITIATLYMMPNIDNTSIMPCAQPLADHLLANPDQADMQTMYGYIAPCMNDFMIGNKQVFLIATIIAGLPILIYMTYRLMKGTMLTLQSKIHANPKSWL
;
A
#
# COMPACT_ATOMS: atom_id res chain seq x y z
N MET A 1 1.34 -34.97 -10.54
CA MET A 1 1.97 -34.64 -9.25
C MET A 1 0.88 -34.62 -8.20
N THR A 2 0.96 -35.51 -7.20
CA THR A 2 0.00 -35.54 -6.09
C THR A 2 0.39 -34.49 -5.08
N ILE A 3 -0.45 -33.47 -4.90
CA ILE A 3 -0.23 -32.43 -3.88
C ILE A 3 -0.59 -33.00 -2.53
N THR A 4 0.29 -32.79 -1.55
CA THR A 4 0.02 -33.24 -0.18
C THR A 4 -0.82 -32.23 0.58
N ASP A 5 -1.66 -32.69 1.50
CA ASP A 5 -2.47 -31.81 2.37
C ASP A 5 -1.59 -30.82 3.16
N GLN A 6 -0.38 -31.22 3.52
CA GLN A 6 0.59 -30.37 4.20
C GLN A 6 1.07 -29.20 3.32
N GLU A 7 1.30 -29.43 2.03
CA GLU A 7 1.67 -28.37 1.09
C GLU A 7 0.51 -27.41 0.86
N GLN A 8 -0.70 -27.93 0.69
CA GLN A 8 -1.91 -27.13 0.53
C GLN A 8 -2.15 -26.23 1.74
N ASN A 9 -2.06 -26.78 2.96
CA ASN A 9 -2.24 -26.02 4.20
C ASN A 9 -1.18 -24.92 4.37
N LYS A 10 0.08 -25.18 4.02
CA LYS A 10 1.15 -24.16 4.06
C LYS A 10 0.84 -22.99 3.12
N VAL A 11 0.43 -23.27 1.89
CA VAL A 11 0.07 -22.22 0.92
C VAL A 11 -1.19 -21.48 1.35
N ALA A 12 -2.20 -22.19 1.86
CA ALA A 12 -3.43 -21.58 2.37
C ALA A 12 -3.16 -20.62 3.54
N LEU A 13 -2.28 -21.01 4.47
CA LEU A 13 -1.85 -20.15 5.59
C LEU A 13 -1.21 -18.85 5.08
N MET A 14 -0.34 -18.94 4.06
CA MET A 14 0.29 -17.77 3.46
C MET A 14 -0.73 -16.80 2.84
N TYR A 15 -1.71 -17.31 2.10
CA TYR A 15 -2.80 -16.47 1.57
C TYR A 15 -3.67 -15.91 2.69
N GLY A 16 -4.01 -16.69 3.71
CA GLY A 16 -4.80 -16.23 4.86
C GLY A 16 -4.11 -15.10 5.62
N ALA A 17 -2.80 -15.21 5.83
CA ALA A 17 -2.02 -14.15 6.46
C ALA A 17 -1.94 -12.87 5.61
N LEU A 18 -1.86 -13.01 4.28
CA LEU A 18 -1.92 -11.86 3.36
C LEU A 18 -3.29 -11.18 3.38
N TRP A 19 -4.39 -11.96 3.43
CA TRP A 19 -5.74 -11.41 3.63
C TRP A 19 -5.86 -10.66 4.95
N ALA A 20 -5.33 -11.21 6.04
CA ALA A 20 -5.30 -10.53 7.33
C ALA A 20 -4.55 -9.19 7.25
N CYS A 21 -3.39 -9.15 6.59
CA CYS A 21 -2.65 -7.90 6.37
C CYS A 21 -3.46 -6.88 5.55
N LEU A 22 -4.16 -7.34 4.50
CA LEU A 22 -4.99 -6.48 3.65
C LEU A 22 -6.19 -5.91 4.43
N ILE A 23 -6.76 -6.66 5.36
CA ILE A 23 -7.85 -6.16 6.22
C ILE A 23 -7.30 -5.14 7.24
N LEU A 24 -6.13 -5.42 7.83
CA LEU A 24 -5.52 -4.53 8.83
C LEU A 24 -5.18 -3.15 8.25
N VAL A 25 -4.72 -3.07 6.99
CA VAL A 25 -4.37 -1.79 6.36
C VAL A 25 -5.60 -0.91 6.06
N CYS A 26 -6.80 -1.49 6.02
CA CYS A 26 -8.05 -0.74 5.84
C CYS A 26 -8.53 -0.06 7.13
N ILE A 27 -7.91 -0.34 8.28
CA ILE A 27 -8.23 0.31 9.55
C ILE A 27 -7.53 1.68 9.58
N PRO A 28 -8.25 2.79 9.73
CA PRO A 28 -7.67 4.15 9.69
C PRO A 28 -6.93 4.48 10.99
N SER A 29 -5.84 3.77 11.26
CA SER A 29 -5.02 3.93 12.45
C SER A 29 -3.56 3.66 12.13
N ILE A 30 -2.69 4.59 12.54
CA ILE A 30 -1.24 4.52 12.31
C ILE A 30 -0.66 3.25 12.95
N SER A 31 -1.10 2.89 14.15
CA SER A 31 -0.62 1.69 14.85
C SER A 31 -0.93 0.41 14.05
N PHE A 32 -2.14 0.31 13.50
CA PHE A 32 -2.53 -0.82 12.66
C PHE A 32 -1.77 -0.84 11.34
N ALA A 33 -1.51 0.32 10.74
CA ALA A 33 -0.70 0.43 9.53
C ALA A 33 0.75 -0.05 9.76
N ILE A 34 1.36 0.31 10.89
CA ILE A 34 2.72 -0.15 11.25
C ILE A 34 2.73 -1.66 11.45
N VAL A 35 1.79 -2.20 12.22
CA VAL A 35 1.68 -3.64 12.47
C VAL A 35 1.46 -4.41 11.16
N ALA A 36 0.54 -3.94 10.32
CA ALA A 36 0.28 -4.53 9.00
C ALA A 36 1.54 -4.52 8.12
N SER A 37 2.29 -3.42 8.11
CA SER A 37 3.53 -3.29 7.34
C SER A 37 4.61 -4.26 7.80
N VAL A 38 4.79 -4.42 9.11
CA VAL A 38 5.76 -5.37 9.68
C VAL A 38 5.37 -6.81 9.37
N LEU A 39 4.10 -7.17 9.59
CA LEU A 39 3.59 -8.51 9.26
C LEU A 39 3.74 -8.82 7.78
N PHE A 40 3.41 -7.86 6.93
CA PHE A 40 3.51 -8.00 5.49
C PHE A 40 4.97 -8.21 5.04
N LEU A 41 5.92 -7.47 5.62
CA LEU A 41 7.35 -7.65 5.35
C LEU A 41 7.82 -9.06 5.75
N ILE A 42 7.43 -9.54 6.93
CA ILE A 42 7.74 -10.90 7.41
C ILE A 42 7.17 -11.95 6.45
N LEU A 43 5.93 -11.76 5.96
CA LEU A 43 5.30 -12.68 5.01
C LEU A 43 6.02 -12.73 3.67
N ILE A 44 6.48 -11.59 3.14
CA ILE A 44 7.30 -11.58 1.91
C ILE A 44 8.59 -12.35 2.14
N ILE A 45 9.32 -12.05 3.21
CA ILE A 45 10.59 -12.72 3.52
C ILE A 45 10.36 -14.23 3.63
N THR A 46 9.30 -14.63 4.32
CA THR A 46 8.90 -16.04 4.45
C THR A 46 8.58 -16.66 3.10
N ALA A 47 7.83 -15.97 2.23
CA ALA A 47 7.53 -16.44 0.87
C ALA A 47 8.81 -16.66 0.05
N TYR A 48 9.79 -15.78 0.16
CA TYR A 48 11.10 -15.94 -0.49
C TYR A 48 11.88 -17.15 0.02
N ILE A 49 11.95 -17.31 1.35
CA ILE A 49 12.63 -18.45 1.98
C ILE A 49 11.97 -19.76 1.58
N VAL A 50 10.64 -19.84 1.65
CA VAL A 50 9.87 -21.05 1.29
C VAL A 50 10.03 -21.36 -0.19
N LYS A 51 9.93 -20.36 -1.09
CA LYS A 51 10.17 -20.54 -2.52
C LYS A 51 11.56 -21.10 -2.80
N ARG A 52 12.60 -20.58 -2.14
CA ARG A 52 14.00 -21.02 -2.33
C ARG A 52 14.22 -22.46 -1.87
N LYS A 53 13.48 -22.92 -0.86
CA LYS A 53 13.58 -24.28 -0.31
C LYS A 53 12.78 -25.33 -1.10
N SER A 54 11.78 -24.91 -1.87
CA SER A 54 10.93 -25.79 -2.67
C SER A 54 11.53 -26.04 -4.05
N GLU A 55 11.42 -27.28 -4.53
CA GLU A 55 11.81 -27.65 -5.90
C GLU A 55 11.14 -26.77 -6.95
N ASP A 56 11.91 -26.39 -7.97
CA ASP A 56 11.39 -25.65 -9.11
C ASP A 56 10.23 -26.41 -9.73
N SER A 57 9.16 -25.71 -10.11
CA SER A 57 7.89 -26.25 -10.62
C SER A 57 6.98 -26.99 -9.64
N ASN A 58 7.36 -27.17 -8.36
CA ASN A 58 6.42 -27.66 -7.35
C ASN A 58 5.29 -26.62 -7.07
N PHE A 59 4.12 -27.11 -6.66
CA PHE A 59 2.96 -26.36 -6.17
C PHE A 59 3.35 -25.22 -5.21
N ILE A 60 4.17 -25.49 -4.18
CA ILE A 60 4.64 -24.45 -3.26
C ILE A 60 5.43 -23.38 -3.99
N HIS A 61 6.42 -23.77 -4.81
CA HIS A 61 7.25 -22.83 -5.56
C HIS A 61 6.38 -21.90 -6.43
N ASN A 62 5.42 -22.50 -7.14
CA ASN A 62 4.52 -21.81 -8.05
C ASN A 62 3.68 -20.75 -7.32
N HIS A 63 3.03 -21.10 -6.21
CA HIS A 63 2.24 -20.15 -5.44
C HIS A 63 3.08 -19.10 -4.72
N MET A 64 4.25 -19.45 -4.18
CA MET A 64 5.15 -18.45 -3.57
C MET A 64 5.64 -17.45 -4.61
N GLN A 65 5.99 -17.91 -5.81
CA GLN A 65 6.35 -17.02 -6.93
C GLN A 65 5.18 -16.09 -7.29
N TYR A 66 3.96 -16.61 -7.35
CA TYR A 66 2.76 -15.82 -7.63
C TYR A 66 2.50 -14.75 -6.57
N ILE A 67 2.63 -15.10 -5.28
CA ILE A 67 2.51 -14.17 -4.14
C ILE A 67 3.56 -13.06 -4.28
N ILE A 68 4.83 -13.42 -4.39
CA ILE A 68 5.94 -12.47 -4.49
C ILE A 68 5.68 -11.47 -5.62
N LYS A 69 5.33 -11.96 -6.81
CA LYS A 69 5.04 -11.08 -7.96
C LYS A 69 3.85 -10.16 -7.74
N THR A 70 2.77 -10.69 -7.17
CA THR A 70 1.60 -9.90 -6.83
C THR A 70 1.99 -8.75 -5.91
N VAL A 71 2.78 -9.03 -4.88
CA VAL A 71 3.24 -8.01 -3.94
C VAL A 71 4.15 -6.96 -4.59
N TRP A 72 5.15 -7.38 -5.37
CA TRP A 72 6.05 -6.45 -6.05
C TRP A 72 5.30 -5.53 -7.01
N PHE A 73 4.34 -6.07 -7.77
CA PHE A 73 3.55 -5.27 -8.70
C PHE A 73 2.64 -4.28 -7.96
N SER A 74 2.02 -4.72 -6.86
CA SER A 74 1.16 -3.89 -6.02
C SER A 74 1.87 -2.81 -5.24
N ILE A 75 3.15 -2.98 -4.88
CA ILE A 75 3.91 -2.01 -4.07
C ILE A 75 4.74 -1.06 -4.91
N PHE A 76 5.28 -1.53 -6.04
CA PHE A 76 6.21 -0.70 -6.81
C PHE A 76 5.56 -0.11 -8.05
N ILE A 77 4.84 -0.91 -8.84
CA ILE A 77 4.36 -0.45 -10.15
C ILE A 77 3.07 0.37 -9.99
N PHE A 78 2.04 -0.20 -9.36
CA PHE A 78 0.78 0.53 -9.19
C PHE A 78 0.92 1.82 -8.37
N PRO A 79 1.58 1.83 -7.20
CA PRO A 79 1.61 3.03 -6.37
C PRO A 79 2.33 4.19 -7.03
N VAL A 80 3.43 3.93 -7.75
CA VAL A 80 4.12 4.99 -8.51
C VAL A 80 3.17 5.62 -9.53
N VAL A 81 2.44 4.80 -10.29
CA VAL A 81 1.50 5.29 -11.30
C VAL A 81 0.32 6.03 -10.65
N THR A 82 -0.32 5.42 -9.65
CA THR A 82 -1.55 5.97 -9.05
C THR A 82 -1.29 7.19 -8.19
N ILE A 83 -0.17 7.24 -7.45
CA ILE A 83 0.24 8.43 -6.68
C ILE A 83 0.59 9.58 -7.63
N THR A 84 1.27 9.30 -8.74
CA THR A 84 1.55 10.33 -9.76
C THR A 84 0.25 10.92 -10.30
N ILE A 85 -0.72 10.08 -10.68
CA ILE A 85 -2.02 10.55 -11.17
C ILE A 85 -2.78 11.31 -10.08
N ALA A 86 -2.79 10.82 -8.83
CA ALA A 86 -3.42 11.50 -7.71
C ALA A 86 -2.80 12.88 -7.46
N THR A 87 -1.48 13.00 -7.55
CA THR A 87 -0.76 14.28 -7.40
C THR A 87 -1.07 15.25 -8.53
N LEU A 88 -1.08 14.77 -9.78
CA LEU A 88 -1.48 15.56 -10.95
C LEU A 88 -2.93 16.04 -10.85
N TYR A 89 -3.81 15.24 -10.26
CA TYR A 89 -5.18 15.64 -9.96
C TYR A 89 -5.24 16.67 -8.81
N MET A 90 -4.49 16.48 -7.73
CA MET A 90 -4.54 17.37 -6.56
C MET A 90 -4.02 18.77 -6.89
N MET A 91 -2.90 18.90 -7.60
CA MET A 91 -2.22 20.20 -7.81
C MET A 91 -3.15 21.32 -8.31
N PRO A 92 -3.98 21.13 -9.36
CA PRO A 92 -4.87 22.19 -9.84
C PRO A 92 -6.19 22.29 -9.06
N ASN A 93 -6.53 21.31 -8.21
CA ASN A 93 -7.83 21.25 -7.54
C ASN A 93 -7.78 21.66 -6.06
N ILE A 94 -6.59 21.76 -5.46
CA ILE A 94 -6.45 22.23 -4.08
C ILE A 94 -6.76 23.73 -3.99
N ASP A 95 -7.68 24.06 -3.10
CA ASP A 95 -7.94 25.43 -2.67
C ASP A 95 -6.98 25.82 -1.54
N ASN A 96 -6.06 26.73 -1.85
CA ASN A 96 -5.08 27.25 -0.91
C ASN A 96 -5.58 28.47 -0.12
N THR A 97 -6.78 28.99 -0.39
CA THR A 97 -7.27 30.20 0.28
C THR A 97 -7.36 30.04 1.79
N SER A 98 -7.75 28.86 2.27
CA SER A 98 -7.83 28.54 3.71
C SER A 98 -6.48 28.53 4.43
N ILE A 99 -5.36 28.33 3.71
CA ILE A 99 -4.02 28.29 4.33
C ILE A 99 -3.30 29.64 4.25
N MET A 100 -3.73 30.56 3.37
CA MET A 100 -3.11 31.87 3.15
C MET A 100 -2.90 32.68 4.44
N PRO A 101 -3.86 32.76 5.39
CA PRO A 101 -3.68 33.55 6.62
C PRO A 101 -2.52 33.05 7.50
N CYS A 102 -2.22 31.75 7.44
CA CYS A 102 -1.10 31.14 8.16
C CYS A 102 0.20 31.13 7.34
N ALA A 103 0.11 31.17 6.00
CA ALA A 103 1.27 31.15 5.12
C ALA A 103 2.07 32.46 5.17
N GLN A 104 1.39 33.62 5.27
CA GLN A 104 2.07 34.91 5.27
C GLN A 104 2.98 35.11 6.50
N PRO A 105 2.52 34.90 7.75
CA PRO A 105 3.38 35.03 8.93
C PRO A 105 4.55 34.04 8.92
N LEU A 106 4.34 32.84 8.35
CA LEU A 106 5.41 31.86 8.17
C LEU A 106 6.47 32.36 7.18
N ALA A 107 6.06 32.90 6.04
CA ALA A 107 6.97 33.47 5.05
C ALA A 107 7.78 34.63 5.64
N ASP A 108 7.12 35.53 6.36
CA ASP A 108 7.78 36.67 7.02
C ASP A 108 8.80 36.19 8.07
N HIS A 109 8.46 35.15 8.85
CA HIS A 109 9.37 34.56 9.84
C HIS A 109 10.60 33.92 9.19
N LEU A 110 10.43 33.15 8.12
CA LEU A 110 11.53 32.47 7.40
C LEU A 110 12.45 33.46 6.70
N LEU A 111 11.91 34.56 6.15
CA LEU A 111 12.70 35.63 5.56
C LEU A 111 13.52 36.38 6.62
N ALA A 112 12.95 36.58 7.81
CA ALA A 112 13.64 37.25 8.92
C ALA A 112 14.67 36.34 9.63
N ASN A 113 14.46 35.02 9.63
CA ASN A 113 15.27 34.05 10.37
C ASN A 113 15.58 32.81 9.50
N PRO A 114 16.40 32.95 8.44
CA PRO A 114 16.66 31.85 7.50
C PRO A 114 17.31 30.62 8.17
N ASP A 115 18.07 30.83 9.24
CA ASP A 115 18.75 29.76 9.99
C ASP A 115 17.82 29.04 10.99
N GLN A 116 16.60 29.53 11.20
CA GLN A 116 15.60 28.97 12.13
C GLN A 116 14.45 28.24 11.41
N ALA A 117 14.70 27.75 10.20
CA ALA A 117 13.76 26.94 9.43
C ALA A 117 13.64 25.52 10.01
N ASP A 118 13.20 25.39 11.26
CA ASP A 118 12.88 24.12 11.88
C ASP A 118 11.41 23.71 11.60
N MET A 119 11.17 22.39 11.53
CA MET A 119 9.84 21.84 11.22
C MET A 119 8.80 22.11 12.30
N GLN A 120 9.21 22.30 13.56
CA GLN A 120 8.31 22.52 14.68
C GLN A 120 7.72 23.95 14.62
N THR A 121 8.55 24.92 14.27
CA THR A 121 8.18 26.31 14.04
C THR A 121 7.25 26.41 12.84
N MET A 122 7.58 25.76 11.71
CA MET A 122 6.68 25.69 10.54
C MET A 122 5.31 25.12 10.89
N TYR A 123 5.28 24.01 11.65
CA TYR A 123 4.03 23.40 12.09
C TYR A 123 3.23 24.33 13.00
N GLY A 124 3.89 25.07 13.92
CA GLY A 124 3.25 26.03 14.81
C GLY A 124 2.48 27.14 14.05
N TYR A 125 3.02 27.61 12.93
CA TYR A 125 2.35 28.60 12.08
C TYR A 125 1.18 28.02 11.29
N ILE A 126 1.31 26.80 10.76
CA ILE A 126 0.31 26.21 9.87
C ILE A 126 -0.84 25.53 10.63
N ALA A 127 -0.56 24.97 11.82
CA ALA A 127 -1.51 24.19 12.59
C ALA A 127 -2.89 24.85 12.79
N PRO A 128 -2.99 26.17 13.07
CA PRO A 128 -4.29 26.84 13.22
C PRO A 128 -5.16 26.78 11.96
N CYS A 129 -4.58 26.86 10.76
CA CYS A 129 -5.33 26.84 9.49
C CYS A 129 -5.53 25.41 8.96
N MET A 130 -4.85 24.41 9.52
CA MET A 130 -4.86 23.05 8.98
C MET A 130 -6.26 22.44 8.95
N ASN A 131 -7.07 22.66 9.99
CA ASN A 131 -8.42 22.10 10.05
C ASN A 131 -9.32 22.65 8.92
N ASP A 132 -9.31 23.97 8.71
CA ASP A 132 -10.12 24.62 7.68
C ASP A 132 -9.64 24.27 6.28
N PHE A 133 -8.32 24.15 6.09
CA PHE A 133 -7.72 23.64 4.87
C PHE A 133 -8.17 22.19 4.57
N MET A 134 -8.16 21.31 5.58
CA MET A 134 -8.62 19.92 5.45
C MET A 134 -10.12 19.82 5.15
N ILE A 135 -10.95 20.67 5.76
CA ILE A 135 -12.39 20.70 5.50
C ILE A 135 -12.67 21.24 4.10
N GLY A 136 -12.05 22.36 3.71
CA GLY A 136 -12.23 22.96 2.38
C GLY A 136 -11.79 22.05 1.24
N ASN A 137 -10.74 21.25 1.46
CA ASN A 137 -10.19 20.34 0.46
C ASN A 137 -10.63 18.88 0.63
N LYS A 138 -11.59 18.59 1.52
CA LYS A 138 -12.01 17.22 1.85
C LYS A 138 -12.34 16.38 0.62
N GLN A 139 -13.09 16.94 -0.34
CA GLN A 139 -13.49 16.23 -1.55
C GLN A 139 -12.29 15.90 -2.44
N VAL A 140 -11.35 16.85 -2.59
CA VAL A 140 -10.12 16.66 -3.38
C VAL A 140 -9.27 15.55 -2.77
N PHE A 141 -9.08 15.57 -1.46
CA PHE A 141 -8.33 14.52 -0.75
C PHE A 141 -9.00 13.16 -0.84
N LEU A 142 -10.33 13.10 -0.74
CA LEU A 142 -11.09 11.85 -0.91
C LEU A 142 -10.86 11.26 -2.31
N ILE A 143 -11.04 12.08 -3.36
CA ILE A 143 -10.86 11.63 -4.75
C ILE A 143 -9.42 11.21 -5.00
N ALA A 144 -8.44 12.00 -4.54
CA ALA A 144 -7.02 11.65 -4.65
C ALA A 144 -6.68 10.34 -3.94
N THR A 145 -7.26 10.11 -2.75
CA THR A 145 -7.10 8.84 -2.00
C THR A 145 -7.69 7.67 -2.77
N ILE A 146 -8.85 7.84 -3.40
CA ILE A 146 -9.47 6.81 -4.24
C ILE A 146 -8.59 6.52 -5.47
N ILE A 147 -8.12 7.54 -6.17
CA ILE A 147 -7.21 7.40 -7.32
C ILE A 147 -5.94 6.65 -6.91
N ALA A 148 -5.32 7.04 -5.79
CA ALA A 148 -4.08 6.46 -5.30
C ALA A 148 -4.27 5.00 -4.84
N GLY A 149 -5.31 4.72 -4.04
CA GLY A 149 -5.47 3.47 -3.31
C GLY A 149 -6.34 2.42 -4.00
N LEU A 150 -7.47 2.81 -4.60
CA LEU A 150 -8.47 1.85 -5.08
C LEU A 150 -7.93 0.88 -6.15
N PRO A 151 -7.14 1.31 -7.15
CA PRO A 151 -6.59 0.38 -8.15
C PRO A 151 -5.68 -0.69 -7.53
N ILE A 152 -4.88 -0.32 -6.53
CA ILE A 152 -3.99 -1.24 -5.81
C ILE A 152 -4.83 -2.28 -5.05
N LEU A 153 -5.86 -1.84 -4.34
CA LEU A 153 -6.75 -2.72 -3.59
C LEU A 153 -7.49 -3.69 -4.51
N ILE A 154 -8.04 -3.20 -5.63
CA ILE A 154 -8.72 -4.05 -6.62
C ILE A 154 -7.77 -5.12 -7.16
N TYR A 155 -6.56 -4.72 -7.57
CA TYR A 155 -5.57 -5.66 -8.12
C TYR A 155 -5.13 -6.70 -7.08
N MET A 156 -4.78 -6.28 -5.85
CA MET A 156 -4.40 -7.20 -4.78
C MET A 156 -5.53 -8.16 -4.45
N THR A 157 -6.75 -7.65 -4.28
CA THR A 157 -7.94 -8.47 -3.95
C THR A 157 -8.18 -9.50 -5.03
N TYR A 158 -8.19 -9.10 -6.31
CA TYR A 158 -8.37 -10.02 -7.44
C TYR A 158 -7.30 -11.13 -7.45
N ARG A 159 -6.02 -10.77 -7.31
CA ARG A 159 -4.90 -11.72 -7.35
C ARG A 159 -4.93 -12.66 -6.15
N LEU A 160 -5.17 -12.15 -4.94
CA LEU A 160 -5.28 -12.97 -3.73
C LEU A 160 -6.47 -13.93 -3.83
N MET A 161 -7.65 -13.47 -4.27
CA MET A 161 -8.81 -14.34 -4.50
C MET A 161 -8.47 -15.46 -5.48
N LYS A 162 -7.88 -15.13 -6.63
CA LYS A 162 -7.48 -16.12 -7.64
C LYS A 162 -6.47 -17.14 -7.08
N GLY A 163 -5.47 -16.69 -6.33
CA GLY A 163 -4.48 -17.55 -5.69
C GLY A 163 -5.08 -18.46 -4.61
N THR A 164 -5.98 -17.93 -3.77
CA THR A 164 -6.72 -18.70 -2.76
C THR A 164 -7.61 -19.76 -3.42
N MET A 165 -8.39 -19.40 -4.44
CA MET A 165 -9.26 -20.35 -5.16
C MET A 165 -8.47 -21.51 -5.77
N LEU A 166 -7.32 -21.23 -6.39
CA LEU A 166 -6.47 -22.27 -6.97
C LEU A 166 -5.85 -23.17 -5.89
N THR A 167 -5.47 -22.60 -4.75
CA THR A 167 -4.98 -23.36 -3.59
C THR A 167 -6.05 -24.32 -3.05
N LEU A 168 -7.30 -23.86 -2.93
CA LEU A 168 -8.43 -24.69 -2.48
C LEU A 168 -8.77 -25.81 -3.46
N GLN A 169 -8.51 -25.60 -4.75
CA GLN A 169 -8.69 -26.61 -5.79
C GLN A 169 -7.46 -27.52 -5.98
N SER A 170 -6.39 -27.32 -5.20
CA SER A 170 -5.11 -28.02 -5.37
C SER A 170 -4.58 -27.90 -6.80
N LYS A 171 -4.63 -26.68 -7.36
CA LYS A 171 -4.17 -26.37 -8.73
C LYS A 171 -3.02 -25.38 -8.70
N ILE A 172 -2.04 -25.61 -9.55
CA ILE A 172 -0.96 -24.65 -9.82
C ILE A 172 -1.43 -23.51 -10.72
N HIS A 173 -0.74 -22.37 -10.69
CA HIS A 173 -0.89 -21.35 -11.71
C HIS A 173 -0.24 -21.82 -13.01
N ALA A 174 -0.99 -21.81 -14.11
CA ALA A 174 -0.48 -22.22 -15.43
C ALA A 174 0.67 -21.33 -15.93
N ASN A 175 0.69 -20.04 -15.54
CA ASN A 175 1.76 -19.12 -15.87
C ASN A 175 2.12 -18.25 -14.66
N PRO A 176 2.86 -18.77 -13.67
CA PRO A 176 3.24 -18.01 -12.48
C PRO A 176 4.21 -16.87 -12.83
N LYS A 177 4.78 -16.88 -14.04
CA LYS A 177 5.65 -15.82 -14.56
C LYS A 177 4.84 -14.67 -15.16
N SER A 178 3.57 -14.86 -15.51
CA SER A 178 2.71 -13.78 -15.99
C SER A 178 2.37 -12.79 -14.88
N TRP A 179 2.46 -11.51 -15.20
CA TRP A 179 2.04 -10.41 -14.34
C TRP A 179 0.52 -10.16 -14.40
N LEU A 180 -0.14 -10.69 -15.45
CA LEU A 180 -1.58 -10.72 -15.69
C LEU A 180 -2.15 -12.08 -15.27
#